data_AF-A0A379T9N4-F1
#
_entry.id   AF-A0A379T9N4-F1
#
_cell.length_a   1.000
_cell.length_b   1.000
_cell.length_c   1.000
_cell.angle_alpha   90.00
_cell.angle_beta   90.00
_cell.angle_gamma   90.00
#
_symmetry.space_group_name_H-M   'P 1'
#
loop_
_entity.id
_entity.type
_entity.pdbx_description
1 polymer ?
#
loop_
_entity_poly.entity_id
_entity_poly.type
_entity_poly.pdbx_seq_one_letter_code
_entity_poly.pdbx_strand_id
1 'polypeptide(L)'
;MTFAEAERRYGSDKPDLRNPMELVDVADLLKSVEFAVFAGPANDPKGRVAALRVPGGAQLSRKQIDDYGNFVKIYGAKGLAYIKVNDRAKGLDGINSPVAKFLTADIVDAILERTGAQNGDMIFFGADNKKVVADALGARCV
;
A
#
# COMPACT_ATOMS: atom_id res chain seq x y z
N MET A 1 -4.60 -16.36 16.00
CA MET A 1 -3.75 -15.71 14.99
C MET A 1 -2.31 -16.04 15.33
N THR A 2 -1.55 -16.59 14.39
CA THR A 2 -0.12 -16.85 14.63
C THR A 2 0.69 -15.55 14.60
N PHE A 3 1.85 -15.50 15.25
CA PHE A 3 2.77 -14.36 15.20
C PHE A 3 3.06 -13.93 13.74
N ALA A 4 3.29 -14.92 12.88
CA ALA A 4 3.53 -14.70 11.46
C ALA A 4 2.33 -14.08 10.72
N GLU A 5 1.09 -14.45 11.07
CA GLU A 5 -0.10 -13.81 10.50
C GLU A 5 -0.32 -12.39 11.01
N ALA A 6 -0.04 -12.13 12.29
CA ALA A 6 -0.13 -10.79 12.88
C ALA A 6 0.85 -9.82 12.21
N GLU A 7 2.11 -10.24 12.08
CA GLU A 7 3.16 -9.48 11.39
C GLU A 7 2.84 -9.32 9.89
N ARG A 8 2.20 -10.32 9.29
CA ARG A 8 1.79 -10.25 7.88
C ARG A 8 0.63 -9.29 7.66
N ARG A 9 -0.46 -9.38 8.42
CA ARG A 9 -1.70 -8.59 8.20
C ARG A 9 -1.66 -7.21 8.83
N TYR A 10 -0.90 -7.02 9.90
CA TYR A 10 -0.90 -5.78 10.68
C TYR A 10 0.49 -5.17 10.88
N GLY A 11 1.56 -5.86 10.47
CA GLY A 11 2.93 -5.35 10.64
C GLY A 11 3.35 -5.25 12.11
N SER A 12 2.61 -5.86 13.02
CA SER A 12 2.81 -5.72 14.47
C SER A 12 2.56 -7.05 15.18
N ASP A 13 3.41 -7.33 16.18
CA ASP A 13 3.23 -8.42 17.15
C ASP A 13 2.00 -8.21 18.04
N LYS A 14 1.59 -6.94 18.22
CA LYS A 14 0.40 -6.54 18.98
C LYS A 14 -0.60 -5.83 18.07
N PRO A 15 -1.33 -6.56 17.23
CA PRO A 15 -2.29 -5.98 16.32
C PRO A 15 -3.52 -5.49 17.09
N ASP A 16 -3.85 -4.21 16.96
CA ASP A 16 -5.12 -3.72 17.45
C ASP A 16 -6.25 -4.18 16.53
N LEU A 17 -7.01 -5.18 16.97
CA LEU A 17 -8.11 -5.79 16.23
C LEU A 17 -9.32 -4.84 16.03
N ARG A 18 -9.31 -3.66 16.67
CA ARG A 18 -10.36 -2.65 16.45
C ARG A 18 -10.11 -1.87 15.17
N ASN A 19 -8.91 -1.95 14.63
CA ASN A 19 -8.57 -1.33 13.36
C ASN A 19 -8.82 -2.31 12.21
N PRO A 20 -9.85 -2.08 11.37
CA PRO A 20 -10.15 -2.97 10.24
C PRO A 20 -9.18 -2.78 9.05
N MET A 21 -8.12 -1.99 9.23
CA MET A 21 -7.13 -1.75 8.19
C MET A 21 -6.14 -2.91 8.10
N GLU A 22 -6.19 -3.63 6.98
CA GLU A 22 -5.37 -4.81 6.73
C GLU A 22 -4.32 -4.53 5.65
N LEU A 23 -3.15 -5.12 5.85
CA LEU A 23 -2.07 -5.14 4.88
C LEU A 23 -2.25 -6.31 3.92
N VAL A 24 -2.44 -5.98 2.64
CA VAL A 24 -2.60 -6.93 1.56
C VAL A 24 -1.30 -7.02 0.77
N ASP A 25 -0.74 -8.22 0.66
CA ASP A 25 0.49 -8.41 -0.11
C ASP A 25 0.19 -8.40 -1.62
N VAL A 26 0.84 -7.48 -2.34
CA VAL A 26 0.64 -7.28 -3.79
C VAL A 26 1.94 -7.42 -4.58
N ALA A 27 3.03 -7.88 -3.93
CA ALA A 27 4.34 -8.03 -4.55
C ALA A 27 4.30 -8.87 -5.83
N ASP A 28 3.47 -9.91 -5.86
CA ASP A 28 3.36 -10.80 -7.02
C ASP A 28 2.92 -10.11 -8.31
N LEU A 29 2.01 -9.14 -8.21
CA LEU A 29 1.50 -8.36 -9.35
C LEU A 29 2.52 -7.31 -9.82
N LEU A 30 3.50 -7.00 -8.97
CA LEU A 30 4.45 -5.90 -9.16
C LEU A 30 5.86 -6.41 -9.50
N LYS A 31 6.06 -7.71 -9.71
CA LYS A 31 7.36 -8.25 -10.16
C LYS A 31 7.70 -7.85 -11.59
N SER A 32 6.66 -7.74 -12.44
CA SER A 32 6.79 -7.47 -13.88
C SER A 32 6.63 -5.98 -14.25
N VAL A 33 6.51 -5.10 -13.26
CA VAL A 33 6.33 -3.66 -13.50
C VAL A 33 7.67 -2.98 -13.78
N GLU A 34 7.67 -1.99 -14.68
CA GLU A 34 8.87 -1.17 -14.96
C GLU A 34 9.25 -0.22 -13.81
N PHE A 35 8.45 -0.17 -12.74
CA PHE A 35 8.71 0.69 -11.60
C PHE A 35 9.74 0.06 -10.67
N ALA A 36 11.01 0.45 -10.81
CA ALA A 36 12.15 -0.12 -10.07
C ALA A 36 11.98 -0.10 -8.54
N VAL A 37 11.25 0.89 -7.99
CA VAL A 37 10.96 0.99 -6.55
C VAL A 37 10.05 -0.13 -6.06
N PHE A 38 9.20 -0.68 -6.94
CA PHE A 38 8.38 -1.86 -6.65
C PHE A 38 9.05 -3.15 -7.09
N ALA A 39 9.60 -3.17 -8.31
CA ALA A 39 10.22 -4.36 -8.89
C ALA A 39 11.44 -4.82 -8.08
N GLY A 40 12.21 -3.91 -7.49
CA GLY A 40 13.34 -4.27 -6.62
C GLY A 40 12.89 -5.10 -5.42
N PRO A 41 12.07 -4.55 -4.51
CA PRO A 41 11.53 -5.29 -3.36
C PRO A 41 10.65 -6.49 -3.73
N ALA A 42 9.97 -6.47 -4.88
CA ALA A 42 9.15 -7.59 -5.32
C ALA A 42 9.98 -8.79 -5.81
N ASN A 43 11.16 -8.54 -6.39
CA ASN A 43 12.09 -9.57 -6.84
C ASN A 43 13.11 -9.97 -5.75
N ASP A 44 13.26 -9.16 -4.70
CA ASP A 44 14.15 -9.47 -3.59
C ASP A 44 13.47 -10.43 -2.57
N PRO A 45 14.13 -11.53 -2.16
CA PRO A 45 13.55 -12.50 -1.21
C PRO A 45 13.34 -11.94 0.21
N LYS A 46 14.04 -10.84 0.56
CA LYS A 46 13.89 -10.10 1.82
C LYS A 46 13.00 -8.86 1.67
N GLY A 47 12.66 -8.49 0.44
CA GLY A 47 11.71 -7.45 0.11
C GLY A 47 10.26 -7.86 0.33
N ARG A 48 9.39 -6.86 0.44
CA ARG A 48 7.94 -7.01 0.56
C ARG A 48 7.26 -5.81 -0.08
N VAL A 49 6.15 -6.08 -0.77
CA VAL A 49 5.27 -5.00 -1.24
C VAL A 49 3.87 -5.23 -0.69
N ALA A 50 3.48 -4.36 0.23
CA ALA A 50 2.17 -4.40 0.88
C ALA A 50 1.36 -3.17 0.52
N ALA A 51 0.07 -3.40 0.26
CA ALA A 51 -0.94 -2.40 0.05
C ALA A 51 -1.78 -2.25 1.33
N LEU A 52 -2.09 -1.03 1.71
CA LEU A 52 -2.96 -0.68 2.84
C LEU A 52 -4.14 0.13 2.31
N ARG A 53 -5.35 -0.40 2.44
CA ARG A 53 -6.57 0.33 2.14
C ARG A 53 -6.96 1.24 3.31
N VAL A 54 -7.10 2.52 3.03
CA VAL A 54 -7.62 3.54 3.95
C VAL A 54 -9.01 3.96 3.48
N PRO A 55 -10.08 3.47 4.15
CA PRO A 55 -11.44 3.82 3.76
C PRO A 55 -11.71 5.31 3.96
N GLY A 56 -12.32 5.98 2.98
CA GLY A 56 -12.55 7.43 3.01
C GLY A 56 -11.29 8.29 2.84
N GLY A 57 -10.15 7.68 2.52
CA GLY A 57 -8.87 8.37 2.32
C GLY A 57 -8.88 9.35 1.15
N ALA A 58 -9.86 9.29 0.25
CA ALA A 58 -9.98 10.27 -0.84
C ALA A 58 -10.26 11.70 -0.35
N GLN A 59 -10.66 11.91 0.91
CA GLN A 59 -10.77 13.26 1.48
C GLN A 59 -9.44 13.83 1.97
N LEU A 60 -8.37 13.02 2.00
CA LEU A 60 -7.06 13.48 2.45
C LEU A 60 -6.49 14.57 1.54
N SER A 61 -6.03 15.64 2.17
CA SER A 61 -5.40 16.77 1.48
C SER A 61 -3.97 16.40 1.06
N ARG A 62 -3.46 17.01 -0.02
CA ARG A 62 -2.07 16.80 -0.49
C ARG A 62 -1.03 16.95 0.63
N LYS A 63 -1.26 17.88 1.57
CA LYS A 63 -0.41 18.08 2.75
C LYS A 63 -0.36 16.84 3.66
N GLN A 64 -1.47 16.16 3.89
CA GLN A 64 -1.49 14.93 4.69
C GLN A 64 -0.79 13.79 3.95
N ILE A 65 -0.95 13.70 2.63
CA ILE A 65 -0.24 12.71 1.81
C ILE A 65 1.27 12.94 1.88
N ASP A 66 1.73 14.19 1.81
CA ASP A 66 3.15 14.54 1.95
C ASP A 66 3.67 14.22 3.35
N ASP A 67 2.90 14.53 4.40
CA ASP A 67 3.21 14.17 5.78
C ASP A 67 3.35 12.65 5.95
N TYR A 68 2.44 11.85 5.38
CA TYR A 68 2.57 10.39 5.36
C TYR A 68 3.79 9.91 4.58
N GLY A 69 4.09 10.55 3.44
CA GLY A 69 5.29 10.27 2.65
C GLY A 69 6.58 10.60 3.40
N ASN A 70 6.59 11.63 4.25
CA ASN A 70 7.71 11.97 5.10
C ASN A 70 7.81 11.02 6.30
N PHE A 71 6.67 10.64 6.90
CA PHE A 71 6.63 9.72 8.03
C PHE A 71 7.22 8.36 7.66
N VAL A 72 6.74 7.73 6.59
CA VAL A 72 7.28 6.43 6.12
C VAL A 72 8.74 6.50 5.64
N LYS A 73 9.21 7.66 5.18
CA LYS A 73 10.64 7.87 4.89
C LYS A 73 11.49 7.83 6.15
N ILE A 74 10.99 8.29 7.30
CA ILE A 74 11.68 8.18 8.60
C ILE A 74 11.88 6.69 8.96
N TYR A 75 10.92 5.85 8.61
CA TYR A 75 11.01 4.39 8.80
C TYR A 75 11.90 3.68 7.77
N GLY A 76 12.47 4.42 6.81
CA GLY A 76 13.40 3.89 5.82
C GLY A 76 12.76 3.43 4.51
N ALA A 77 11.45 3.66 4.32
CA ALA A 77 10.81 3.34 3.05
C ALA A 77 11.37 4.25 1.95
N LYS A 78 11.99 3.66 0.93
CA LYS A 78 12.54 4.41 -0.21
C LYS A 78 11.48 5.10 -1.07
N GLY A 79 10.23 4.66 -0.97
CA GLY A 79 9.10 5.31 -1.61
C GLY A 79 7.78 4.88 -0.98
N LEU A 80 6.89 5.86 -0.82
CA LEU A 80 5.48 5.61 -0.53
C LEU A 80 4.67 6.01 -1.75
N ALA A 81 4.09 5.01 -2.35
CA ALA A 81 3.17 5.18 -3.45
C ALA A 81 1.75 5.18 -2.90
N TYR A 82 0.88 5.97 -3.52
CA TYR A 82 -0.51 6.06 -3.11
C TYR A 82 -1.39 6.08 -4.34
N ILE A 83 -2.58 5.51 -4.22
CA ILE A 83 -3.61 5.50 -5.24
C ILE A 83 -4.89 6.03 -4.61
N LYS A 84 -5.40 7.14 -5.16
CA LYS A 84 -6.69 7.68 -4.75
C LYS A 84 -7.76 7.18 -5.71
N VAL A 85 -8.71 6.43 -5.17
CA VAL A 85 -9.83 5.87 -5.93
C VAL A 85 -10.98 6.86 -5.82
N ASN A 86 -11.20 7.69 -6.84
CA ASN A 86 -12.40 8.53 -6.87
C ASN A 86 -13.57 7.72 -7.45
N ASP A 87 -13.34 7.04 -8.57
CA ASP A 87 -14.37 6.30 -9.27
C ASP A 87 -13.82 5.01 -9.91
N ARG A 88 -14.20 3.85 -9.39
CA ARG A 88 -13.79 2.55 -9.95
C ARG A 88 -14.35 2.31 -11.35
N ALA A 89 -15.53 2.85 -11.67
CA ALA A 89 -16.20 2.58 -12.94
C ALA A 89 -15.54 3.31 -14.11
N LYS A 90 -14.78 4.39 -13.82
CA LYS A 90 -13.98 5.11 -14.80
C LYS A 90 -12.55 4.57 -14.97
N GLY A 91 -12.15 3.53 -14.23
CA GLY A 91 -10.82 2.94 -14.31
C GLY A 91 -9.70 3.98 -14.12
N LEU A 92 -8.76 4.05 -15.07
CA LEU A 92 -7.62 4.97 -15.04
C LEU A 92 -8.00 6.46 -14.92
N ASP A 93 -9.15 6.88 -15.46
CA ASP A 93 -9.60 8.29 -15.42
C ASP A 93 -10.20 8.66 -14.04
N GLY A 94 -10.74 7.67 -13.34
CA GLY A 94 -11.28 7.80 -11.99
C GLY A 94 -10.23 7.63 -10.88
N ILE A 95 -8.99 7.32 -11.24
CA ILE A 95 -7.90 7.05 -10.31
C ILE A 95 -6.88 8.17 -10.37
N ASN A 96 -6.66 8.84 -9.24
CA ASN A 96 -5.65 9.89 -9.14
C ASN A 96 -4.42 9.33 -8.43
N SER A 97 -3.37 9.04 -9.21
CA SER A 97 -2.13 8.52 -8.66
C SER A 97 -0.93 8.80 -9.56
N PRO A 98 0.23 9.15 -8.98
CA PRO A 98 1.49 9.18 -9.71
C PRO A 98 1.96 7.77 -10.12
N VAL A 99 1.58 6.71 -9.39
CA VAL A 99 1.99 5.33 -9.73
C VAL A 99 1.06 4.64 -10.71
N ALA A 100 -0.20 5.09 -10.86
CA ALA A 100 -1.10 4.56 -11.88
C ALA A 100 -0.58 4.78 -13.31
N LYS A 101 0.32 5.74 -13.52
CA LYS A 101 1.00 5.95 -14.82
C LYS A 101 2.03 4.86 -15.14
N PHE A 102 2.53 4.16 -14.14
CA PHE A 102 3.53 3.11 -14.25
C PHE A 102 2.94 1.71 -14.11
N LEU A 103 1.64 1.61 -13.79
CA LEU A 103 0.89 0.37 -13.64
C LEU A 103 -0.10 0.24 -14.79
N THR A 104 -0.31 -0.98 -15.27
CA THR A 104 -1.36 -1.24 -16.26
C THR A 104 -2.74 -1.28 -15.59
N ALA A 105 -3.80 -1.00 -16.35
CA ALA A 105 -5.17 -1.06 -15.85
C ALA A 105 -5.50 -2.43 -15.21
N ASP A 106 -4.96 -3.51 -15.78
CA ASP A 106 -5.12 -4.88 -15.29
C ASP A 106 -4.51 -5.08 -13.89
N ILE A 107 -3.29 -4.60 -13.66
CA ILE A 107 -2.64 -4.67 -12.33
C ILE A 107 -3.42 -3.84 -11.31
N VAL A 108 -3.89 -2.66 -11.71
CA VAL A 108 -4.66 -1.78 -10.84
C VAL A 108 -5.99 -2.43 -10.46
N ASP A 109 -6.69 -3.05 -11.40
CA ASP A 109 -7.94 -3.77 -11.14
C ASP A 109 -7.73 -4.97 -10.21
N ALA A 110 -6.71 -5.78 -10.47
CA ALA A 110 -6.34 -6.90 -9.60
C ALA A 110 -5.99 -6.45 -8.17
N ILE A 111 -5.33 -5.30 -8.01
CA ILE A 111 -5.06 -4.71 -6.70
C ILE A 111 -6.34 -4.21 -6.04
N LEU A 112 -7.22 -3.53 -6.78
CA LEU A 112 -8.51 -3.03 -6.28
C LEU A 112 -9.40 -4.18 -5.80
N GLU A 113 -9.46 -5.28 -6.56
CA GLU A 113 -10.17 -6.50 -6.16
C GLU A 113 -9.57 -7.12 -4.90
N ARG A 114 -8.23 -7.25 -4.84
CA ARG A 114 -7.56 -7.82 -3.65
C ARG A 114 -7.68 -6.97 -2.40
N THR A 115 -7.64 -5.65 -2.55
CA THR A 115 -7.76 -4.71 -1.43
C THR A 115 -9.22 -4.41 -1.06
N GLY A 116 -10.16 -4.76 -1.93
CA GLY A 116 -11.58 -4.46 -1.77
C GLY A 116 -11.84 -2.96 -1.66
N ALA A 117 -11.05 -2.13 -2.34
CA ALA A 117 -11.18 -0.69 -2.26
C ALA A 117 -12.45 -0.19 -2.96
N GLN A 118 -13.12 0.78 -2.35
CA GLN A 118 -14.34 1.39 -2.85
C GLN A 118 -14.10 2.80 -3.36
N ASN A 119 -15.11 3.37 -4.01
CA ASN A 119 -15.09 4.76 -4.45
C ASN A 119 -14.97 5.67 -3.23
N GLY A 120 -13.98 6.57 -3.24
CA GLY A 120 -13.67 7.44 -2.11
C GLY A 120 -12.58 6.90 -1.18
N ASP A 121 -12.01 5.74 -1.47
CA ASP A 121 -10.91 5.18 -0.69
C ASP A 121 -9.53 5.59 -1.23
N MET A 122 -8.53 5.41 -0.37
CA MET A 122 -7.14 5.59 -0.75
C MET A 122 -6.35 4.35 -0.40
N ILE A 123 -5.50 3.91 -1.32
CA ILE A 123 -4.62 2.77 -1.10
C ILE A 123 -3.19 3.31 -1.00
N PHE A 124 -2.48 2.94 0.06
CA PHE A 124 -1.06 3.17 0.18
C PHE A 124 -0.28 1.91 -0.15
N PHE A 125 0.89 2.08 -0.74
CA PHE A 125 1.80 1.00 -1.07
C PHE A 125 3.14 1.26 -0.40
N GLY A 126 3.57 0.32 0.42
CA GLY A 126 4.91 0.25 0.97
C GLY A 126 5.70 -0.81 0.22
N ALA A 127 6.83 -0.42 -0.37
CA ALA A 127 7.72 -1.32 -1.11
C ALA A 127 9.14 -1.17 -0.58
N ASP A 128 9.52 -2.05 0.34
CA ASP A 128 10.86 -2.06 0.92
C ASP A 128 11.13 -3.42 1.57
N ASN A 129 12.14 -3.52 2.42
CA ASN A 129 12.42 -4.72 3.20
C ASN A 129 11.24 -5.10 4.10
N LYS A 130 11.01 -6.40 4.31
CA LYS A 130 9.96 -6.93 5.21
C LYS A 130 9.90 -6.20 6.55
N LYS A 131 11.07 -5.96 7.16
CA LYS A 131 11.19 -5.25 8.44
C LYS A 131 10.76 -3.78 8.33
N VAL A 132 11.17 -3.07 7.28
CA VAL A 132 10.82 -1.66 7.06
C VAL A 132 9.32 -1.52 6.78
N VAL A 133 8.76 -2.41 5.95
CA VAL A 133 7.33 -2.43 5.63
C VAL A 133 6.50 -2.74 6.88
N ALA A 134 6.93 -3.71 7.70
CA ALA A 134 6.28 -4.02 8.97
C ALA A 134 6.35 -2.84 9.94
N ASP A 135 7.51 -2.21 10.11
CA ASP A 135 7.70 -1.09 11.04
C ASP A 135 6.92 0.16 10.58
N ALA A 136 7.02 0.53 9.31
CA ALA A 136 6.38 1.72 8.74
C ALA A 136 4.85 1.63 8.73
N LEU A 137 4.29 0.44 8.48
CA LEU A 137 2.83 0.24 8.41
C LEU A 137 2.24 -0.20 9.74
N GLY A 138 3.02 -0.92 10.57
CA GLY A 138 2.65 -1.32 11.92
C GLY A 138 2.65 -0.18 12.93
N ALA A 139 3.53 0.82 12.76
CA ALA A 139 3.58 2.01 13.62
C ALA A 139 2.29 2.84 13.62
N ARG A 140 1.42 2.66 12.63
CA ARG A 140 0.13 3.38 12.50
C ARG A 140 -1.07 2.57 12.97
N CYS A 141 -0.87 1.32 13.40
CA CYS A 141 -1.89 0.42 13.92
C CYS A 141 -1.85 0.30 15.46
N VAL A 142 -1.06 1.13 16.14
CA VAL A 142 -0.99 1.28 17.61
C VAL A 142 -1.67 2.57 18.04
#